data_AF-A0A2V7YBW5-F1
#
_entry.id   AF-A0A2V7YBW5-F1
#
_cell.length_a   1.000
_cell.length_b   1.000
_cell.length_c   1.000
_cell.angle_alpha   90.00
_cell.angle_beta   90.00
_cell.angle_gamma   90.00
#
_symmetry.space_group_name_H-M   'P 1'
#
loop_
_entity.id
_entity.type
_entity.pdbx_description
1 polymer ?
#
loop_
_entity_poly.entity_id
_entity_poly.type
_entity_poly.pdbx_seq_one_letter_code
_entity_poly.pdbx_strand_id
1 'polypeptide(L)' 'MPYSKLSDLPQAQVDQYDTHQKKAFLEAFNHAYEEYHHDEHRAFAVAHSAAQKAGKKEERSH' A
#
# COMPACT_ATOMS: atom_id res chain seq x y z
N MET A 1 -17.09 2.31 3.26
CA MET A 1 -16.03 1.30 3.05
C MET A 1 -14.76 1.89 3.63
N PRO A 2 -14.03 1.19 4.52
CA PRO A 2 -13.33 1.89 5.58
C PRO A 2 -12.12 2.71 5.13
N TYR A 3 -11.50 2.44 3.98
CA TYR A 3 -10.33 3.22 3.56
C TYR A 3 -10.42 3.63 2.09
N SER A 4 -11.12 4.74 1.80
CA SER A 4 -11.19 5.32 0.44
C SER A 4 -9.98 6.20 0.08
N LYS A 5 -9.11 6.49 1.06
CA LYS A 5 -8.02 7.46 0.93
C LYS A 5 -6.78 6.97 1.64
N LEU A 6 -5.63 7.40 1.15
CA LEU A 6 -4.31 7.16 1.76
C LEU A 6 -4.23 7.61 3.23
N SER A 7 -5.04 8.61 3.59
CA SER A 7 -5.15 9.19 4.94
C SER A 7 -5.86 8.30 5.95
N ASP A 8 -6.50 7.25 5.47
CA ASP A 8 -7.36 6.38 6.26
C ASP A 8 -6.53 5.14 6.70
N LEU A 9 -5.41 4.86 6.01
CA LEU A 9 -4.38 3.93 6.47
C LEU A 9 -3.77 4.39 7.80
N PRO A 10 -3.34 3.47 8.69
CA PRO A 10 -2.73 3.81 9.96
C PRO A 10 -1.52 4.71 9.72
N GLN A 11 -1.66 5.99 10.06
CA GLN A 11 -0.66 7.01 9.74
C GLN A 11 0.72 6.62 10.26
N ALA A 12 0.82 6.00 11.45
CA ALA A 12 2.09 5.52 11.99
C ALA A 12 2.89 4.58 11.05
N GLN A 13 2.22 3.83 10.16
CA GLN A 13 2.87 2.93 9.19
C GLN A 13 3.11 3.55 7.82
N VAL A 14 2.24 4.48 7.40
CA VAL A 14 2.30 5.12 6.08
C VAL A 14 2.88 6.54 6.11
N ASP A 15 3.14 7.12 7.27
CA ASP A 15 3.75 8.43 7.42
C ASP A 15 5.14 8.46 6.77
N GLN A 16 5.91 7.39 6.95
CA GLN A 16 7.19 7.13 6.28
C GLN A 16 7.09 6.87 4.77
N TYR A 17 5.88 6.79 4.20
CA TYR A 17 5.68 6.51 2.79
C TYR A 17 5.37 7.76 1.98
N ASP A 18 6.06 7.88 0.86
CA ASP A 18 5.77 8.89 -0.16
C ASP A 18 4.40 8.70 -0.79
N THR A 19 3.90 9.76 -1.42
CA THR A 19 2.60 9.75 -2.11
C THR A 19 2.52 8.64 -3.16
N HIS A 20 3.64 8.33 -3.82
CA HIS A 20 3.72 7.26 -4.81
C HIS A 20 3.62 5.86 -4.18
N GLN A 21 4.31 5.65 -3.06
CA GLN A 21 4.25 4.40 -2.29
C GLN A 21 2.86 4.13 -1.74
N LYS A 22 2.23 5.19 -1.22
CA LYS A 22 0.85 5.19 -0.76
C LYS A 22 -0.12 4.78 -1.88
N LYS A 23 0.03 5.34 -3.09
CA LYS A 23 -0.77 4.91 -4.27
C LYS A 23 -0.55 3.44 -4.61
N ALA A 24 0.70 3.00 -4.71
CA ALA A 24 1.04 1.62 -5.01
C ALA A 24 0.49 0.64 -3.96
N PHE A 25 0.50 1.05 -2.68
CA PHE A 25 -0.14 0.30 -1.59
C PHE A 25 -1.63 0.09 -1.87
N LEU A 26 -2.37 1.18 -2.14
CA LEU A 26 -3.82 1.14 -2.32
C LEU A 26 -4.23 0.26 -3.51
N GLU A 27 -3.55 0.40 -4.64
CA GLU A 27 -3.82 -0.40 -5.85
C GLU A 27 -3.54 -1.89 -5.60
N ALA A 28 -2.38 -2.20 -5.00
CA ALA A 28 -2.02 -3.58 -4.67
C ALA A 28 -2.93 -4.19 -3.60
N PHE A 29 -3.40 -3.38 -2.63
CA PHE A 29 -4.33 -3.81 -1.60
C PHE A 29 -5.67 -4.20 -2.22
N ASN A 30 -6.27 -3.32 -3.04
CA ASN A 30 -7.55 -3.61 -3.68
C ASN A 30 -7.48 -4.86 -4.57
N HIS A 31 -6.43 -4.96 -5.39
CA HIS A 31 -6.23 -6.13 -6.24
C HIS A 31 -6.08 -7.42 -5.43
N ALA A 32 -5.23 -7.41 -4.39
CA ALA A 32 -5.02 -8.56 -3.52
C ALA A 32 -6.28 -8.90 -2.71
N TYR A 33 -7.03 -7.90 -2.26
CA TYR A 33 -8.26 -8.10 -1.51
C TYR A 33 -9.30 -8.85 -2.35
N GLU A 34 -9.46 -8.51 -3.62
CA GLU A 34 -10.32 -9.27 -4.54
C GLU A 34 -9.76 -10.67 -4.85
N GLU A 35 -8.44 -10.78 -5.07
CA GLU A 35 -7.76 -12.03 -5.41
C GLU A 35 -7.76 -13.07 -4.27
N TYR A 36 -7.66 -12.62 -3.02
CA TYR A 36 -7.60 -13.48 -1.83
C TYR A 36 -8.96 -13.61 -1.12
N HIS A 37 -10.09 -13.45 -1.83
CA HIS A 37 -11.43 -13.60 -1.25
C HIS A 37 -11.68 -12.71 -0.02
N HIS A 38 -11.25 -11.44 -0.08
CA HIS A 38 -11.38 -10.45 0.98
C HIS A 38 -10.53 -10.76 2.23
N ASP A 39 -9.43 -11.50 2.07
CA ASP A 39 -8.44 -11.71 3.14
C ASP A 39 -7.62 -10.43 3.36
N GLU A 40 -8.04 -9.64 4.37
CA GLU A 40 -7.40 -8.39 4.75
C GLU A 40 -5.93 -8.57 5.13
N HIS A 41 -5.58 -9.65 5.84
CA HIS A 41 -4.22 -9.90 6.30
C HIS A 41 -3.26 -10.14 5.13
N ARG A 42 -3.67 -10.97 4.16
CA ARG A 42 -2.88 -11.22 2.95
C ARG A 42 -2.79 -9.99 2.07
N ALA A 43 -3.91 -9.31 1.85
CA ALA A 43 -3.94 -8.09 1.05
C ALA A 43 -3.01 -7.02 1.61
N PHE A 44 -2.97 -6.86 2.95
CA PHE A 44 -2.07 -5.93 3.61
C PHE A 44 -0.59 -6.28 3.40
N ALA A 45 -0.22 -7.55 3.50
CA ALA A 45 1.17 -7.99 3.29
C ALA A 45 1.64 -7.76 1.83
N VAL A 46 0.78 -8.03 0.86
CA VAL A 46 1.05 -7.81 -0.58
C VAL A 46 1.18 -6.31 -0.87
N ALA A 47 0.24 -5.51 -0.38
CA ALA A 47 0.24 -4.06 -0.54
C ALA A 47 1.47 -3.40 0.09
N HIS A 48 1.85 -3.83 1.29
CA HIS A 48 3.03 -3.34 1.99
C HIS A 48 4.32 -3.64 1.22
N SER A 49 4.41 -4.84 0.63
CA SER A 49 5.53 -5.24 -0.22
C SER A 49 5.61 -4.42 -1.51
N ALA A 50 4.45 -4.11 -2.12
CA ALA A 50 4.36 -3.27 -3.31
C ALA A 50 4.79 -1.82 -3.03
N ALA A 51 4.32 -1.24 -1.92
CA ALA A 51 4.67 0.11 -1.49
C ALA A 51 6.18 0.27 -1.19
N GLN A 52 6.79 -0.70 -0.51
CA GLN A 52 8.23 -0.70 -0.28
C GLN A 52 9.03 -0.78 -1.58
N LYS A 53 8.59 -1.59 -2.55
CA LYS A 53 9.23 -1.68 -3.87
C LYS A 53 9.11 -0.38 -4.66
N ALA A 54 7.96 0.29 -4.59
CA ALA A 54 7.75 1.58 -5.23
C ALA A 54 8.71 2.66 -4.68
N GLY A 55 8.88 2.72 -3.35
CA GLY A 55 9.76 3.72 -2.71
C GLY A 55 11.25 3.46 -2.95
N LYS A 56 11.69 2.20 -2.87
CA LYS A 56 13.07 1.83 -3.19
C LYS A 56 13.47 2.17 -4.63
N LYS A 57 12.50 2.24 -5.55
CA LYS A 57 12.72 2.63 -6.93
C LYS A 57 12.96 4.15 -7.05
N GLU A 58 12.30 4.94 -6.22
CA GLU A 58 12.43 6.40 -6.18
C GLU A 58 13.77 6.83 -5.55
N GLU A 59 14.21 6.14 -4.48
CA GLU A 59 15.48 6.43 -3.78
C GLU A 59 16.73 6.19 -4.66
N ARG A 60 16.64 5.31 -5.67
CA ARG A 60 17.72 5.05 -6.65
C ARG A 60 17.72 6.00 -7.84
N SER A 61 16.77 6.93 -7.93
CA SER A 61 16.61 7.85 -9.06
C SER A 61 16.84 9.32 -8.69
N HIS A 62 17.40 9.60 -7.51
CA HIS A 62 17.71 10.96 -7.05
C HIS A 62 19.20 11.19 -6.78
#